data_AF-A0A9D2E348-F1
#
_entry.id   AF-A0A9D2E348-F1
#
_cell.length_a   1.000
_cell.length_b   1.000
_cell.length_c   1.000
_cell.angle_alpha   90.00
_cell.angle_beta   90.00
_cell.angle_gamma   90.00
#
_symmetry.space_group_name_H-M   'P 1'
#
loop_
_entity.id
_entity.type
_entity.pdbx_description
1 polymer ?
#
loop_
_entity_poly.entity_id
_entity_poly.type
_entity_poly.pdbx_seq_one_letter_code
_entity_poly.pdbx_strand_id
1 'polypeptide(L)'
;MSDNTLTVLIVEPMKMPYTRQIPDTLQAMQKIVGGDIEAVYPHDGPVALVCGSEGKSTGMQPNRFLCLENGKPYDVVCGTFFLAGIHGESFVSLTPEQIRRYRSIYSRGMVMTRLNKGGKKEHER
;
A
#
# COMPACT_ATOMS: atom_id res chain seq x y z
N MET A 1 21.47 20.00 -1.67
CA MET A 1 20.35 19.06 -1.45
C MET A 1 19.63 19.00 -2.76
N SER A 2 19.49 17.82 -3.35
CA SER A 2 18.82 17.71 -4.65
C SER A 2 17.34 18.04 -4.43
N ASP A 3 16.85 19.14 -4.99
CA ASP A 3 15.44 19.56 -4.97
C ASP A 3 14.53 18.64 -5.81
N ASN A 4 14.89 17.35 -5.90
CA ASN A 4 14.14 16.39 -6.69
C ASN A 4 12.97 15.89 -5.86
N THR A 5 11.77 15.94 -6.43
CA THR A 5 10.55 15.49 -5.78
C THR A 5 9.93 14.33 -6.56
N LEU A 6 9.35 13.39 -5.83
CA LEU A 6 8.62 12.26 -6.37
C LEU A 6 7.13 12.47 -6.17
N THR A 7 6.37 12.31 -7.25
CA THR A 7 4.92 12.18 -7.16
C THR A 7 4.57 10.73 -6.86
N VAL A 8 4.09 10.48 -5.65
CA VAL A 8 3.73 9.15 -5.14
C VAL A 8 2.23 9.05 -4.85
N LEU A 9 1.71 7.82 -4.79
CA LEU A 9 0.34 7.55 -4.32
C LEU A 9 0.40 7.02 -2.89
N ILE A 10 -0.07 7.79 -1.91
CA ILE A 10 -0.15 7.39 -0.50
C ILE A 10 -1.42 6.59 -0.28
N VAL A 11 -1.29 5.49 0.47
CA VAL A 11 -2.42 4.67 0.92
C VAL A 11 -2.30 4.50 2.43
N GLU A 12 -3.15 5.21 3.15
CA GLU A 12 -3.29 5.05 4.61
C GLU A 12 -4.35 3.99 4.94
N PRO A 13 -4.26 3.30 6.09
CA PRO A 13 -5.29 2.39 6.56
C PRO A 13 -6.67 3.06 6.58
N MET A 14 -7.70 2.34 6.12
CA MET A 14 -9.10 2.79 6.10
C MET A 14 -9.39 4.10 5.33
N LYS A 15 -8.43 4.61 4.55
CA LYS A 15 -8.61 5.83 3.75
C LYS A 15 -8.50 5.56 2.25
N MET A 16 -9.01 6.50 1.47
CA MET A 16 -8.87 6.51 0.01
C MET A 16 -7.44 6.91 -0.39
N PRO A 17 -6.86 6.28 -1.43
CA PRO A 17 -5.56 6.68 -1.94
C PRO A 17 -5.55 8.13 -2.44
N TYR A 18 -4.45 8.84 -2.19
CA TYR A 18 -4.26 10.22 -2.63
C TYR A 18 -2.81 10.46 -3.08
N THR A 19 -2.62 11.40 -4.00
CA THR A 19 -1.30 11.74 -4.51
C THR A 19 -0.60 12.73 -3.60
N ARG A 20 0.72 12.58 -3.45
CA ARG A 20 1.56 13.51 -2.69
C ARG A 20 2.91 13.68 -3.39
N GLN A 21 3.43 14.90 -3.39
CA GLN A 21 4.83 15.14 -3.73
C GLN A 21 5.68 15.01 -2.47
N ILE A 22 6.76 14.25 -2.56
CA ILE A 22 7.68 14.00 -1.46
C ILE A 22 9.11 14.26 -1.93
N PRO A 23 10.03 14.70 -1.06
CA PRO A 23 11.45 14.73 -1.40
C PRO A 23 11.94 13.34 -1.81
N ASP A 24 12.79 13.29 -2.82
CA ASP A 24 13.47 12.07 -3.28
C ASP A 24 14.62 11.71 -2.31
N THR A 25 14.26 11.39 -1.07
CA THR A 25 15.20 11.02 -0.02
C THR A 25 14.66 9.85 0.80
N LEU A 26 15.56 8.96 1.20
CA LEU A 26 15.24 7.82 2.07
C LEU A 26 14.53 8.27 3.35
N GLN A 27 14.99 9.37 3.97
CA GLN A 27 14.39 9.92 5.18
C GLN A 27 12.93 10.35 4.98
N ALA A 28 12.59 10.95 3.83
CA ALA A 28 11.21 11.34 3.53
C ALA A 28 10.31 10.10 3.36
N MET A 29 10.83 9.05 2.72
CA MET A 29 10.14 7.77 2.53
C MET A 29 9.91 7.05 3.86
N GLN A 30 10.95 6.92 4.70
CA GLN A 30 10.88 6.32 6.03
C GLN A 30 9.86 7.04 6.93
N LYS A 31 9.80 8.37 6.86
CA LYS A 31 8.81 9.16 7.61
C LYS A 31 7.36 8.87 7.22
N ILE A 32 7.11 8.46 5.97
CA ILE A 32 5.75 8.12 5.51
C ILE A 32 5.32 6.77 6.05
N VAL A 33 6.21 5.78 6.01
CA VAL A 33 5.89 4.40 6.43
C VAL A 33 6.07 4.18 7.93
N GLY A 34 6.74 5.10 8.63
CA GLY A 34 6.93 5.07 10.08
C GLY A 34 8.11 4.22 10.54
N GLY A 35 9.13 4.02 9.70
CA GLY A 35 10.28 3.17 10.00
C GLY A 35 11.10 2.85 8.76
N ASP A 36 11.84 1.75 8.80
CA ASP A 36 12.60 1.26 7.64
C ASP A 36 11.68 0.83 6.50
N ILE A 37 12.09 1.13 5.27
CA ILE A 37 11.30 0.84 4.08
C ILE A 37 11.60 -0.55 3.55
N GLU A 38 10.57 -1.17 2.98
CA GLU A 38 10.64 -2.39 2.21
C GLU A 38 9.85 -2.18 0.91
N ALA A 39 10.42 -2.61 -0.21
CA ALA A 39 9.78 -2.53 -1.52
C ALA A 39 9.26 -3.90 -1.93
N VAL A 40 7.97 -3.97 -2.27
CA VAL A 40 7.30 -5.17 -2.78
C VAL A 40 6.66 -4.90 -4.14
N TYR A 41 6.51 -5.95 -4.93
CA TYR A 41 6.13 -5.87 -6.35
C TYR A 41 4.89 -6.73 -6.64
N PRO A 42 3.71 -6.34 -6.12
CA PRO A 42 2.50 -7.16 -6.22
C PRO A 42 1.79 -7.07 -7.57
N HIS A 43 2.23 -6.19 -8.48
CA HIS A 43 1.63 -5.99 -9.79
C HIS A 43 2.70 -6.05 -10.88
N ASP A 44 2.32 -6.52 -12.06
CA ASP A 44 3.17 -6.42 -13.24
C ASP A 44 3.30 -4.96 -13.69
N GLY A 45 4.54 -4.45 -13.63
CA GLY A 45 4.89 -3.14 -14.16
C GLY A 45 5.95 -2.41 -13.35
N PRO A 46 6.41 -1.24 -13.85
CA PRO A 46 7.49 -0.46 -13.24
C PRO A 46 6.96 0.39 -12.07
N VAL A 47 6.29 -0.24 -11.09
CA VAL A 47 5.78 0.42 -9.88
C VAL A 47 6.05 -0.46 -8.66
N ALA A 48 6.68 0.13 -7.65
CA ALA A 48 6.91 -0.50 -6.36
C ALA A 48 5.82 -0.08 -5.37
N LEU A 49 5.43 -1.00 -4.51
CA LEU A 49 4.79 -0.68 -3.25
C LEU A 49 5.86 -0.60 -2.17
N VAL A 50 5.96 0.56 -1.53
CA VAL A 50 6.92 0.81 -0.46
C VAL A 50 6.17 0.89 0.87
N CYS A 51 6.44 -0.04 1.77
CA CYS A 51 5.83 -0.15 3.10
C CYS A 51 6.90 -0.21 4.19
N GLY A 52 6.48 -0.18 5.46
CA GLY A 52 7.37 -0.34 6.60
C GLY A 52 7.72 -1.82 6.82
N SER A 53 9.00 -2.14 7.01
CA SER A 53 9.47 -3.52 7.26
C SER A 53 8.95 -4.09 8.60
N GLU A 54 8.74 -3.23 9.60
CA GLU A 54 8.32 -3.62 10.95
C GLU A 54 6.79 -3.69 11.13
N GLY A 55 6.00 -3.46 10.07
CA GLY A 55 4.55 -3.28 10.22
C GLY A 55 3.81 -4.48 10.81
N LYS A 56 4.28 -5.70 10.53
CA LYS A 56 3.66 -6.94 11.03
C LYS A 56 4.06 -7.28 12.46
N SER A 57 5.30 -6.99 12.85
CA SER A 57 5.84 -7.28 14.18
C SER A 57 5.39 -6.26 15.23
N THR A 58 5.10 -5.03 14.81
CA THR A 58 4.71 -3.92 15.72
C THR A 58 3.20 -3.77 15.93
N GLY A 59 2.39 -4.65 15.33
CA GLY A 59 0.93 -4.61 15.48
C GLY A 59 0.27 -3.42 14.78
N MET A 60 0.88 -2.87 13.72
CA MET A 60 0.27 -1.79 12.94
C MET A 60 -1.06 -2.23 12.34
N GLN A 61 -1.95 -1.26 12.15
CA GLN A 61 -3.27 -1.52 11.57
C GLN A 61 -3.15 -2.11 10.14
N PRO A 62 -3.85 -3.22 9.83
CA PRO A 62 -3.91 -3.75 8.48
C PRO A 62 -4.47 -2.72 7.50
N ASN A 63 -3.85 -2.59 6.33
CA ASN A 63 -4.22 -1.59 5.32
C ASN A 63 -4.83 -2.24 4.08
N ARG A 64 -4.09 -3.10 3.38
CA ARG A 64 -4.51 -3.76 2.13
C ARG A 64 -3.98 -5.19 2.05
N PHE A 65 -4.81 -6.10 1.53
CA PHE A 65 -4.34 -7.43 1.16
C PHE A 65 -3.57 -7.39 -0.15
N LEU A 66 -2.49 -8.14 -0.22
CA LEU A 66 -1.84 -8.50 -1.47
C LEU A 66 -2.42 -9.85 -1.91
N CYS A 67 -3.00 -9.85 -3.11
CA CYS A 67 -3.64 -11.03 -3.67
C CYS A 67 -2.84 -11.57 -4.84
N LEU A 68 -2.83 -12.89 -4.96
CA LEU A 68 -2.37 -13.58 -6.16
C LEU A 68 -3.31 -13.28 -7.34
N GLU A 69 -2.91 -13.65 -8.55
CA GLU A 69 -3.72 -13.50 -9.77
C GLU A 69 -5.10 -14.16 -9.66
N ASN A 70 -5.20 -15.26 -8.91
CA ASN A 70 -6.46 -15.97 -8.65
C ASN A 70 -7.35 -15.29 -7.59
N GLY A 71 -6.96 -14.12 -7.09
CA GLY A 71 -7.68 -13.34 -6.08
C GLY A 71 -7.49 -13.81 -4.64
N LYS A 72 -6.71 -14.88 -4.39
CA LYS A 72 -6.44 -15.33 -3.01
C LYS A 72 -5.41 -14.40 -2.34
N PRO A 73 -5.69 -13.90 -1.13
CA PRO A 73 -4.71 -13.13 -0.37
C PRO A 73 -3.53 -14.03 0.01
N TYR A 74 -2.31 -13.57 -0.23
CA TYR A 74 -1.08 -14.23 0.24
C TYR A 74 -0.38 -13.43 1.33
N ASP A 75 -0.61 -12.12 1.40
CA ASP A 75 -0.02 -11.25 2.40
C ASP A 75 -0.91 -10.05 2.73
N VAL A 76 -0.59 -9.33 3.79
CA VAL A 76 -1.25 -8.08 4.20
C VAL A 76 -0.20 -7.00 4.50
N VAL A 77 -0.40 -5.83 3.90
CA VAL A 77 0.38 -4.64 4.21
C VAL A 77 -0.24 -3.97 5.43
N CYS A 78 0.57 -3.73 6.46
CA CYS A 78 0.18 -3.02 7.67
C CYS A 78 0.76 -1.60 7.68
N GLY A 79 0.03 -0.66 8.28
CA GLY A 79 0.43 0.75 8.34
C GLY A 79 0.25 1.48 7.01
N THR A 80 0.74 2.72 6.96
CA THR A 80 0.73 3.55 5.74
C THR A 80 1.80 3.06 4.77
N PHE A 81 1.44 2.93 3.51
CA PHE A 81 2.38 2.64 2.43
C PHE A 81 2.20 3.64 1.29
N PHE A 82 3.14 3.64 0.35
CA PHE A 82 3.01 4.43 -0.86
C PHE A 82 3.46 3.66 -2.10
N LEU A 83 3.01 4.12 -3.26
CA LEU A 83 3.46 3.62 -4.56
C LEU A 83 4.38 4.65 -5.21
N ALA A 84 5.47 4.17 -5.79
CA ALA A 84 6.41 4.95 -6.58
C ALA A 84 6.69 4.24 -7.91
N GLY A 85 6.95 5.03 -8.96
CA GLY A 85 7.43 4.47 -10.22
C GLY A 85 8.85 3.95 -10.06
N ILE A 86 9.28 3.08 -10.96
CA ILE A 86 10.62 2.51 -10.95
C ILE A 86 11.29 2.73 -12.30
N HIS A 87 12.55 3.15 -12.27
CA HIS A 87 13.41 3.19 -13.43
C HIS A 87 14.80 2.65 -13.06
N GLY A 88 15.12 1.45 -13.54
CA GLY A 88 16.31 0.72 -13.10
C GLY A 88 16.22 0.41 -11.60
N GLU A 89 17.17 0.92 -10.83
CA GLU A 89 17.25 0.73 -9.37
C GLU A 89 16.72 1.94 -8.59
N SER A 90 16.21 2.97 -9.26
CA SER A 90 15.76 4.22 -8.64
C SER A 90 14.25 4.38 -8.66
N PHE A 91 13.71 5.04 -7.64
CA PHE A 91 12.32 5.47 -7.63
C PHE A 91 12.15 6.71 -8.50
N VAL A 92 11.03 6.76 -9.23
CA VAL A 92 10.64 7.90 -10.07
C VAL A 92 9.20 8.28 -9.80
N SER A 93 8.82 9.50 -10.22
CA SER A 93 7.44 9.96 -10.13
C SER A 93 6.50 9.03 -10.89
N LEU A 94 5.34 8.75 -10.30
CA LEU A 94 4.27 8.07 -11.01
C LEU A 94 3.74 8.93 -12.15
N THR A 95 3.47 8.30 -13.29
CA THR A 95 2.77 8.95 -14.39
C THR A 95 1.29 9.17 -14.05
N PRO A 96 0.60 10.13 -14.68
CA PRO A 96 -0.84 10.32 -14.48
C PRO A 96 -1.67 9.06 -14.75
N GLU A 97 -1.25 8.24 -15.70
CA GLU A 97 -1.89 6.96 -16.01
C GLU A 97 -1.71 5.93 -14.89
N GLN A 98 -0.49 5.79 -14.37
CA GLN A 98 -0.21 4.93 -13.21
C GLN A 98 -1.02 5.38 -11.99
N ILE A 99 -1.06 6.68 -11.70
CA ILE A 99 -1.86 7.24 -10.60
C ILE A 99 -3.33 6.84 -10.75
N ARG A 100 -3.93 7.03 -11.94
CA ARG A 100 -5.33 6.66 -12.19
C ARG A 100 -5.58 5.16 -11.99
N ARG A 101 -4.71 4.31 -12.55
CA ARG A 101 -4.81 2.85 -12.45
C ARG A 101 -4.73 2.39 -11.00
N TYR A 102 -3.68 2.80 -10.28
CA TYR A 102 -3.44 2.33 -8.92
C TYR A 102 -4.41 2.93 -7.90
N ARG A 103 -4.88 4.17 -8.11
CA ARG A 103 -5.97 4.72 -7.31
C ARG A 103 -7.22 3.86 -7.43
N SER A 104 -7.60 3.42 -8.63
CA SER A 104 -8.74 2.52 -8.82
C SER A 104 -8.56 1.18 -8.10
N ILE A 105 -7.38 0.56 -8.22
CA ILE A 105 -7.04 -0.71 -7.56
C ILE A 105 -7.16 -0.60 -6.04
N TYR A 106 -6.50 0.39 -5.43
CA TYR A 106 -6.42 0.51 -3.97
C TYR A 106 -7.60 1.23 -3.31
N SER A 107 -8.48 1.85 -4.11
CA SER A 107 -9.81 2.28 -3.64
C SER A 107 -10.76 1.10 -3.43
N ARG A 108 -10.63 0.03 -4.23
CA ARG A 108 -11.50 -1.16 -4.14
C ARG A 108 -11.05 -2.15 -3.05
N GLY A 109 -9.75 -2.20 -2.76
CA GLY A 109 -9.17 -3.16 -1.83
C GLY A 109 -9.26 -2.82 -0.34
N MET A 110 -10.16 -1.92 0.11
CA MET A 110 -10.27 -1.60 1.54
C MET A 110 -10.48 -2.89 2.34
N VAL A 111 -9.60 -3.16 3.31
CA VAL A 111 -9.77 -4.30 4.22
C VAL A 111 -11.06 -4.04 5.00
N MET A 112 -12.10 -4.75 4.60
CA MET A 112 -13.42 -4.65 5.20
C MET A 112 -13.40 -5.42 6.51
N THR A 113 -12.92 -4.76 7.56
CA THR A 113 -12.97 -5.33 8.90
C THR A 113 -14.45 -5.34 9.35
N ARG A 114 -15.05 -6.54 9.28
CA ARG A 114 -16.36 -6.99 9.79
C ARG A 114 -17.57 -6.88 8.84
N LEU A 115 -17.87 -7.96 8.13
CA LEU A 115 -19.25 -8.42 7.97
C LEU A 115 -19.58 -9.37 9.13
N ASN A 116 -19.85 -8.84 10.32
CA ASN A 116 -20.49 -9.63 11.36
C ASN A 116 -22.00 -9.61 11.10
N LYS A 117 -22.50 -10.50 10.22
CA LYS A 117 -23.91 -10.90 10.25
C LYS A 117 -23.97 -12.28 10.87
N GLY A 118 -24.47 -12.30 12.11
CA GLY A 118 -24.38 -13.40 13.05
C GLY A 118 -24.74 -14.75 12.45
N GLY A 119 -23.79 -15.69 12.56
CA GLY A 119 -24.14 -17.08 12.70
C GLY A 119 -24.93 -17.24 13.99
N LYS A 120 -26.25 -17.38 13.89
CA LYS A 120 -27.00 -18.08 14.94
C LYS A 120 -26.71 -19.57 14.75
N LYS A 121 -25.91 -20.12 15.64
CA LYS A 121 -25.78 -21.56 15.83
C LYS A 121 -27.14 -22.13 16.26
N GLU A 122 -27.49 -23.24 15.61
CA GLU A 122 -28.24 -24.42 16.08
C GLU A 122 -29.12 -24.31 17.33
N HIS A 123 -30.36 -24.79 17.20
CA HIS A 123 -30.86 -25.80 18.14
C HIS A 123 -31.63 -26.86 17.39
N GLU A 124 -30.99 -28.02 17.34
CA GLU A 124 -31.53 -29.38 17.24
C GLU A 124 -32.87 -29.53 17.96
N ARG A 125 -33.86 -30.11 17.26
CA ARG A 125 -34.89 -31.00 17.79
C ARG A 125 -35.29 -31.99 16.70
#